data_AF-A0A7V3ZU88-F1
#
_entry.id   AF-A0A7V3ZU88-F1
#
_cell.length_a   1.000
_cell.length_b   1.000
_cell.length_c   1.000
_cell.angle_alpha   90.00
_cell.angle_beta   90.00
_cell.angle_gamma   90.00
#
_symmetry.space_group_name_H-M   'P 1'
#
loop_
_entity.id
_entity.type
_entity.pdbx_description
1 polymer ?
#
loop_
_entity_poly.entity_id
_entity_poly.type
_entity_poly.pdbx_seq_one_letter_code
_entity_poly.pdbx_strand_id
1 'polypeptide(L)' 'MLEVKIYCGYKGEERPRAIVINNKEFLIEKILYKEIKEDYKTRERKTVFICFCNNKYYKIIKLPNNQWECYEQK' A
#
# COMPACT_ATOMS: atom_id res chain seq x y z
N MET A 1 1.83 -13.47 8.49
CA MET A 1 0.69 -12.81 7.84
C MET A 1 1.06 -11.35 7.65
N LEU A 2 0.88 -10.80 6.44
CA LEU A 2 1.20 -9.42 6.11
C LEU A 2 -0.11 -8.74 5.70
N GLU A 3 -0.55 -7.77 6.49
CA GLU A 3 -1.81 -7.07 6.26
C GLU A 3 -1.55 -5.57 6.17
N VAL A 4 -2.36 -4.86 5.39
CA VAL A 4 -2.26 -3.41 5.26
C VAL A 4 -3.44 -2.78 5.97
N LYS A 5 -3.17 -1.95 6.97
CA LYS A 5 -4.19 -1.06 7.52
C LYS A 5 -4.24 0.22 6.72
N ILE A 6 -5.42 0.48 6.18
CA ILE A 6 -5.71 1.66 5.41
C ILE A 6 -6.32 2.74 6.29
N TYR A 7 -6.08 3.99 5.93
CA TYR A 7 -6.85 5.11 6.42
C TYR A 7 -7.52 5.78 5.22
N CYS A 8 -8.81 6.02 5.35
CA CYS A 8 -9.54 6.83 4.41
C CYS A 8 -9.25 8.30 4.74
N GLY A 9 -8.41 8.95 3.93
CA GLY A 9 -8.09 10.36 4.11
C GLY A 9 -9.28 11.28 3.84
N TYR A 10 -9.08 12.57 4.07
CA TYR A 10 -10.08 13.58 3.71
C TYR A 10 -10.33 13.57 2.20
N LYS A 11 -11.61 13.53 1.78
CA LYS A 11 -12.13 13.28 0.42
C LYS A 11 -12.16 11.83 -0.09
N GLY A 12 -12.07 10.83 0.78
CA GLY A 12 -12.36 9.44 0.38
C GLY A 12 -11.21 8.72 -0.34
N GLU A 13 -10.03 9.32 -0.40
CA GLU A 13 -8.83 8.64 -0.89
C GLU A 13 -8.31 7.67 0.18
N GLU A 14 -8.43 6.37 -0.08
CA GLU A 14 -7.78 5.34 0.73
C GLU A 14 -6.26 5.39 0.54
N ARG A 15 -5.53 5.53 1.65
CA ARG A 15 -4.07 5.52 1.69
C ARG A 15 -3.59 4.51 2.72
N PRO A 16 -2.44 3.86 2.50
CA PRO A 16 -1.89 2.95 3.49
C PRO A 16 -1.44 3.76 4.72
N ARG A 17 -1.85 3.33 5.91
CA ARG A 17 -1.52 3.96 7.21
C ARG A 17 -0.52 3.14 8.01
N ALA A 18 -0.71 1.84 8.04
CA ALA A 18 0.13 0.92 8.78
C ALA A 18 0.21 -0.42 8.04
N ILE A 19 1.26 -1.17 8.31
CA ILE A 19 1.41 -2.56 7.88
C ILE A 19 1.46 -3.44 9.12
N VAL A 20 0.73 -4.54 9.13
CA VAL A 20 0.78 -5.54 10.20
C VAL A 20 1.65 -6.68 9.69
N ILE A 21 2.78 -6.91 10.35
CA ILE A 21 3.71 -7.98 10.03
C ILE A 21 3.81 -8.87 11.27
N ASN A 22 3.44 -10.15 11.15
CA ASN A 22 3.52 -11.11 12.25
C ASN A 22 2.80 -10.61 13.54
N ASN A 23 1.57 -10.12 13.39
CA ASN A 23 0.75 -9.52 14.46
C ASN A 23 1.34 -8.24 15.11
N LYS A 24 2.43 -7.70 14.58
CA LYS A 24 2.95 -6.39 15.00
C LYS A 24 2.53 -5.34 13.99
N GLU A 25 1.85 -4.31 14.48
CA GLU A 25 1.50 -3.15 13.68
C GLU A 25 2.69 -2.19 13.59
N PHE A 26 3.02 -1.80 12.37
CA PHE A 26 4.04 -0.81 12.07
C PHE A 26 3.40 0.33 11.29
N LEU A 27 3.45 1.54 11.87
CA LEU A 27 2.97 2.73 11.20
C LEU A 27 3.89 3.09 10.03
N ILE A 28 3.30 3.48 8.90
CA ILE A 28 4.07 3.95 7.75
C ILE A 28 4.65 5.32 8.12
N GLU A 29 5.97 5.38 8.18
CA GLU A 29 6.70 6.58 8.55
C GLU A 29 6.67 7.60 7.41
N LYS A 30 6.84 7.10 6.18
CA LYS A 30 6.87 7.95 4.98
C LYS A 30 6.35 7.21 3.76
N ILE A 31 5.52 7.88 2.97
CA ILE A 31 5.19 7.43 1.61
C ILE A 31 6.16 8.13 0.67
N LEU A 32 7.04 7.34 0.04
CA LEU A 32 8.09 7.85 -0.84
C LEU A 32 7.60 8.02 -2.27
N TYR A 33 6.67 7.15 -2.69
CA TYR A 33 6.20 7.12 -4.06
C TYR A 33 4.74 6.68 -4.11
N LYS A 34 3.98 7.28 -5.04
CA LYS A 34 2.61 6.89 -5.38
C LYS A 34 2.49 6.95 -6.90
N GLU A 35 2.09 5.86 -7.52
CA GLU A 35 1.87 5.77 -8.95
C GLU A 35 0.59 4.99 -9.24
N ILE A 36 -0.22 5.50 -10.16
CA ILE A 36 -1.42 4.82 -10.64
C ILE A 36 -1.03 4.20 -11.98
N LYS A 37 -0.99 2.87 -12.05
CA LYS A 37 -0.81 2.14 -13.31
C LYS A 37 -2.16 1.67 -13.81
N GLU A 38 -2.44 1.94 -15.07
CA GLU A 38 -3.56 1.33 -15.78
C GLU A 38 -3.02 0.15 -16.57
N ASP A 39 -3.55 -1.04 -16.32
CA ASP A 39 -3.19 -2.23 -17.06
C ASP A 39 -3.96 -2.22 -18.39
N TYR A 40 -3.26 -2.01 -19.52
CA TYR A 40 -3.90 -1.87 -20.83
C TYR A 40 -4.67 -3.14 -21.25
N LYS A 41 -4.26 -4.31 -20.75
CA LYS A 41 -4.90 -5.60 -21.06
C LYS A 41 -6.22 -5.82 -20.33
N THR A 42 -6.34 -5.39 -19.08
CA THR A 42 -7.54 -5.59 -18.27
C THR A 42 -8.36 -4.31 -18.07
N ARG A 43 -7.84 -3.16 -18.51
CA ARG A 43 -8.34 -1.79 -18.23
C ARG A 43 -8.44 -1.48 -16.74
N GLU A 44 -7.75 -2.25 -15.91
CA GLU A 44 -7.81 -2.09 -14.46
C GLU A 44 -6.79 -1.07 -13.97
N ARG A 45 -7.23 -0.20 -13.07
CA ARG A 45 -6.37 0.78 -12.41
C ARG A 45 -5.86 0.19 -11.10
N LYS A 46 -4.55 0.01 -11.00
CA LYS A 46 -3.85 -0.36 -9.77
C LYS A 46 -3.05 0.82 -9.25
N THR A 47 -3.11 1.06 -7.95
CA THR A 47 -2.32 2.12 -7.31
C THR A 47 -1.15 1.49 -6.56
N VAL A 48 0.07 1.81 -6.95
CA VAL A 48 1.28 1.36 -6.30
C VAL A 48 1.78 2.46 -5.37
N PHE A 49 2.06 2.08 -4.13
CA PHE A 49 2.68 2.92 -3.11
C PHE A 49 4.02 2.31 -2.71
N ILE A 50 5.06 3.13 -2.61
CA ILE A 50 6.31 2.74 -1.95
C ILE A 50 6.38 3.48 -0.64
N CYS A 51 6.42 2.72 0.45
CA CYS A 51 6.36 3.20 1.81
C CYS A 51 7.63 2.81 2.55
N PHE A 52 8.15 3.71 3.36
CA PHE A 52 9.19 3.42 4.33
C PHE A 52 8.55 3.18 5.69
N CYS A 53 8.88 2.05 6.28
CA CYS A 53 8.30 1.62 7.54
C CYS A 53 9.28 0.67 8.24
N ASN A 54 9.51 0.85 9.53
CA ASN A 54 10.35 -0.05 10.33
C ASN A 54 11.75 -0.23 9.72
N ASN A 55 12.35 0.88 9.28
CA ASN A 55 13.67 0.93 8.64
C ASN A 55 13.79 0.11 7.34
N LYS A 56 12.67 -0.22 6.69
CA LYS A 56 12.60 -1.01 5.46
C LYS A 56 11.64 -0.38 4.45
N TYR A 57 11.82 -0.75 3.19
CA TYR A 57 10.95 -0.33 2.11
C TYR A 57 9.88 -1.39 1.86
N TYR A 58 8.63 -0.95 1.77
CA TYR A 58 7.50 -1.79 1.45
C TYR A 58 6.78 -1.25 0.22
N LYS A 59 6.52 -2.14 -0.72
CA LYS A 59 5.69 -1.89 -1.88
C LYS A 59 4.27 -2.36 -1.58
N ILE A 60 3.34 -1.43 -1.56
CA ILE A 60 1.92 -1.68 -1.34
C ILE A 60 1.18 -1.46 -2.66
N ILE A 61 0.34 -2.40 -3.07
CA ILE A 61 -0.43 -2.33 -4.32
C ILE A 61 -1.91 -2.40 -3.97
N LYS A 62 -2.65 -1.35 -4.33
CA LYS A 62 -4.11 -1.33 -4.29
C LYS A 62 -4.63 -1.86 -5.64
N LEU A 63 -5.28 -3.00 -5.59
CA LEU A 63 -6.00 -3.61 -6.71
C LEU A 63 -7.38 -2.97 -6.87
N PRO A 64 -8.00 -3.04 -8.07
CA PRO A 64 -9.33 -2.49 -8.33
C PRO A 64 -10.44 -3.13 -7.47
N ASN A 65 -10.26 -4.37 -7.02
CA ASN A 65 -11.22 -5.11 -6.20
C ASN A 65 -11.16 -4.73 -4.70
N ASN A 66 -10.60 -3.55 -4.35
CA ASN A 66 -10.30 -3.13 -2.97
C ASN A 66 -9.38 -4.08 -2.20
N GLN A 67 -8.69 -4.98 -2.90
CA GLN A 67 -7.66 -5.83 -2.32
C GLN A 67 -6.34 -5.07 -2.23
N TRP A 68 -5.59 -5.32 -1.17
CA TRP A 68 -4.31 -4.69 -0.91
C TRP A 68 -3.23 -5.75 -0.81
N GLU A 69 -2.22 -5.63 -1.65
CA GLU A 69 -1.04 -6.48 -1.60
C GLU A 69 0.14 -5.69 -1.06
N CYS A 70 1.03 -6.37 -0.36
CA CYS A 70 2.12 -5.74 0.36
C CYS A 70 3.35 -6.64 0.33
N TYR A 71 4.45 -6.06 -0.13
CA TYR A 71 5.70 -6.77 -0.35
C TYR A 71 6.84 -5.98 0.28
N GLU A 72 7.73 -6.67 0.99
CA GLU A 72 9.00 -6.10 1.43
C GLU A 72 9.92 -5.94 0.21
N GLN A 73 10.46 -4.74 0.00
CA GLN A 73 11.60 -4.54 -0.90
C GLN A 73 12.89 -4.74 -0.12
N LYS A 74 13.75 -5.62 -0.66
CA LYS A 74 15.05 -6.00 -0.11
C LYS A 74 16.16 -5.14 -0.68
#